data_AF-A0A024P4N7-F1
#
_entry.id   AF-A0A024P4N7-F1
#
_cell.length_a   1.000
_cell.length_b   1.000
_cell.length_c   1.000
_cell.angle_alpha   90.00
_cell.angle_beta   90.00
_cell.angle_gamma   90.00
#
_symmetry.space_group_name_H-M   'P 1'
#
loop_
_entity.id
_entity.type
_entity.pdbx_description
1 polymer ?
#
loop_
_entity_poly.entity_id
_entity_poly.type
_entity_poly.pdbx_seq_one_letter_code
_entity_poly.pdbx_strand_id
1 'polypeptide(L)' 'MVDAFLEFLLGPMRSIGEVYFENQMIFNSVIVGGACVKILNKRSSSRSESVEETENV' A
#
# COMPACT_ATOMS: atom_id res chain seq x y z
N MET A 1 -0.61 11.78 31.88
CA MET A 1 0.61 11.16 32.49
C MET A 1 1.22 10.08 31.61
N VAL A 2 0.42 9.28 30.90
CA VAL A 2 0.92 8.30 29.93
C VAL A 2 1.64 8.97 28.75
N ASP A 3 1.21 10.15 28.31
CA ASP A 3 1.85 10.86 27.19
C ASP A 3 3.29 11.27 27.46
N ALA A 4 3.59 11.84 28.64
CA ALA A 4 4.95 12.20 29.04
C ALA A 4 5.88 10.97 29.18
N PHE A 5 5.32 9.83 29.60
CA PHE A 5 6.07 8.57 29.68
C PHE A 5 6.37 8.01 28.29
N LEU A 6 5.40 8.05 27.38
CA LEU A 6 5.59 7.60 26.01
C LEU A 6 6.51 8.54 25.21
N GLU A 7 6.49 9.83 25.48
CA GLU A 7 7.41 10.81 24.89
C GLU A 7 8.86 10.59 25.36
N PHE A 8 9.08 10.16 26.61
CA PHE A 8 10.39 9.75 27.12
C PHE A 8 10.90 8.43 26.51
N LEU A 9 10.02 7.44 26.32
CA LEU A 9 10.39 6.07 25.91
C LEU A 9 10.51 5.91 24.38
N LEU A 10 9.63 6.58 23.62
CA LEU A 10 9.67 6.56 22.16
C LEU A 10 10.44 7.75 21.58
N GLY A 11 10.58 8.86 22.32
CA GLY A 11 11.26 10.05 21.83
C GLY A 11 10.75 10.48 20.43
N PRO A 12 11.62 10.84 19.48
CA PRO A 12 11.21 11.26 18.15
C PRO A 12 10.43 10.20 17.34
N MET A 13 10.47 8.92 17.71
CA MET A 13 9.64 7.88 17.07
C MET A 13 8.14 8.07 17.33
N ARG A 14 7.76 8.77 18.41
CA ARG A 14 6.36 9.10 18.69
C ARG A 14 5.79 10.04 17.63
N SER A 15 6.60 10.99 17.14
CA SER A 15 6.19 11.91 16.07
C SER A 15 5.93 11.18 14.74
N ILE A 16 6.73 10.18 14.41
CA ILE A 16 6.55 9.33 13.22
C ILE A 16 5.27 8.49 13.34
N GLY A 17 5.01 7.97 14.55
CA GLY A 17 3.77 7.26 14.84
C GLY A 17 2.54 8.17 14.68
N GLU A 18 2.56 9.38 15.24
CA GLU A 18 1.47 10.35 15.12
C GLU A 18 1.19 10.73 13.68
N VAL A 19 2.23 11.05 12.90
CA VAL A 19 2.08 11.35 11.45
C VAL A 19 1.49 10.16 10.69
N TYR A 20 1.91 8.94 11.03
CA TYR A 20 1.35 7.73 10.43
C TYR A 20 -0.13 7.52 10.80
N PHE A 21 -0.51 7.69 12.06
CA PHE A 21 -1.89 7.55 12.51
C PHE A 21 -2.80 8.63 11.94
N GLU A 22 -2.34 9.88 11.86
CA GLU A 22 -3.08 11.00 11.27
C GLU A 22 -3.31 10.79 9.76
N ASN A 23 -2.31 10.26 9.06
CA ASN A 23 -2.38 10.01 7.61
C ASN A 23 -2.67 8.53 7.28
N GLN A 24 -3.22 7.76 8.23
CA GLN A 24 -3.38 6.30 8.10
C GLN A 24 -4.18 5.93 6.84
N MET A 25 -5.23 6.70 6.53
CA MET A 25 -6.05 6.49 5.33
C MET A 25 -5.27 6.70 4.03
N ILE A 26 -4.37 7.69 4.01
CA ILE A 26 -3.51 7.99 2.85
C ILE A 26 -2.49 6.88 2.66
N PHE A 27 -1.75 6.52 3.73
CA PHE A 27 -0.75 5.47 3.65
C PHE A 27 -1.33 4.12 3.25
N ASN A 28 -2.46 3.72 3.85
CA ASN A 28 -3.14 2.48 3.48
C ASN A 28 -3.61 2.50 2.03
N SER A 29 -4.15 3.63 1.55
CA SER A 29 -4.60 3.76 0.15
C SER A 29 -3.44 3.68 -0.83
N VAL A 30 -2.28 4.24 -0.51
CA VAL A 30 -1.07 4.14 -1.34
C VAL A 30 -0.57 2.70 -1.41
N ILE A 31 -0.51 1.99 -0.28
CA ILE A 31 -0.06 0.60 -0.22
C ILE A 31 -1.02 -0.31 -1.01
N VAL A 32 -2.33 -0.20 -0.76
CA VAL A 32 -3.35 -0.99 -1.45
C VAL A 32 -3.40 -0.64 -2.94
N GLY A 33 -3.32 0.64 -3.29
CA GLY A 33 -3.26 1.12 -4.67
C GLY A 33 -2.06 0.55 -5.42
N GLY A 34 -0.86 0.60 -4.83
CA GLY A 34 0.35 0.00 -5.41
C GLY A 34 0.24 -1.52 -5.57
N ALA A 35 -0.33 -2.21 -4.59
CA ALA A 35 -0.58 -3.65 -4.68
C ALA A 35 -1.58 -3.99 -5.81
N CYS A 36 -2.67 -3.23 -5.93
CA CYS A 36 -3.63 -3.36 -7.03
C CYS A 36 -2.99 -3.12 -8.39
N VAL A 37 -2.20 -2.06 -8.56
CA VAL A 37 -1.47 -1.78 -9.81
C VAL A 37 -0.52 -2.93 -10.16
N LYS A 38 0.22 -3.46 -9.18
CA LYS A 38 1.12 -4.61 -9.39
C LYS A 38 0.36 -5.85 -9.87
N ILE A 39 -0.82 -6.12 -9.29
CA ILE A 39 -1.67 -7.26 -9.68
C ILE A 39 -2.26 -7.04 -11.08
N LEU A 40 -2.74 -5.83 -11.39
CA LEU A 40 -3.31 -5.49 -12.70
C LEU A 40 -2.26 -5.54 -13.81
N ASN A 41 -1.06 -5.02 -13.57
CA ASN A 41 0.04 -5.11 -14.53
C ASN A 41 0.45 -6.57 -14.78
N LYS A 42 0.52 -7.40 -13.73
CA LYS A 42 0.82 -8.83 -13.87
C LYS A 42 -0.26 -9.57 -14.68
N ARG A 43 -1.54 -9.19 -14.54
CA ARG A 43 -2.64 -9.76 -15.34
C ARG A 43 -2.64 -9.26 -16.79
N SER A 44 -2.27 -8.01 -17.04
CA SER A 44 -2.20 -7.47 -18.42
C SER A 44 -1.17 -8.21 -19.26
N SER A 45 -0.02 -8.58 -18.68
CA SER A 45 1.03 -9.34 -19.37
C SER A 45 0.62 -10.79 -19.68
N SER A 46 -0.40 -11.33 -19.01
CA SER A 46 -0.90 -12.70 -19.20
C SER A 46 -2.18 -12.77 -20.05
N ARG A 47 -2.83 -11.63 -20.32
CA ARG A 47 -4.09 -11.58 -21.09
C ARG A 47 -3.88 -11.35 -22.59
N SER A 48 -2.71 -10.87 -23.01
CA SER A 48 -2.37 -10.77 -24.44
C SER A 48 -2.11 -12.13 -25.09
N GLU A 49 -1.86 -13.18 -24.31
CA GLU A 49 -1.61 -14.53 -24.87
C GLU A 49 -2.91 -15.34 -25.09
N SER A 50 -4.03 -14.94 -24.49
CA SER A 50 -5.28 -15.72 -24.52
C SER A 50 -6.34 -15.18 -25.48
N VAL A 51 -6.03 -14.21 -26.33
CA VAL A 51 -6.98 -13.61 -27.31
C VAL A 51 -6.62 -13.99 -28.75
N GLU A 52 -5.36 -14.35 -29.05
CA GLU A 52 -4.96 -14.79 -30.39
C GLU A 52 -5.38 -16.24 -30.72
N GLU A 53 -5.68 -17.07 -29.72
CA GLU A 53 -5.99 -18.50 -29.96
C GLU A 53 -7.42 -18.76 -30.46
N THR A 54 -8.35 -17.79 -30.36
CA THR A 54 -9.75 -17.96 -30.78
C THR A 54 -10.10 -17.36 -32.13
N GLU A 55 -9.17 -16.69 -32.83
CA GLU A 55 -9.42 -16.14 -34.18
C GLU A 55 -8.90 -17.05 -35.31
N ASN A 56 -8.26 -18.17 -34.99
CA ASN A 56 -7.62 -19.04 -35.98
C ASN A 56 -8.12 -20.50 -35.97
N VAL A 57 -9.38 -20.72 -35.57
CA VAL A 57 -10.07 -22.03 -35.65
C VAL A 57 -11.37 -21.92 -36.43
#